data_AF-A0A1B9M180-F1
#
_entry.id   AF-A0A1B9M180-F1
#
_cell.length_a   1.000
_cell.length_b   1.000
_cell.length_c   1.000
_cell.angle_alpha   90.00
_cell.angle_beta   90.00
_cell.angle_gamma   90.00
#
_symmetry.space_group_name_H-M   'P 1'
#
loop_
_entity.id
_entity.type
_entity.pdbx_description
1 polymer ?
#
loop_
_entity_poly.entity_id
_entity_poly.type
_entity_poly.pdbx_seq_one_letter_code
_entity_poly.pdbx_strand_id
1 'polypeptide(L)'
;MSLPWNNVQANDKKYRAGNRSDAIILLSEPLPAEPVIPVIKYARPNLQMGDGKHAGPANIWNPKKGFLVQSTNPGSYNLNFPTTGADNLYFDLLITGIDVRELTWAPVSHEGITASVINVVPNDYWIPYEDRGQVVARVKLTGPEARNQRFNPSRITVPRLPQTFELVGRDKDGYELVKYGFVLRKWFVNRVVTKYYNDQSAWCRGLGYRMPGVSDLTNTNCGVRGDHFFPCIKIKVGRDYIIMNDGAKPSSGHGEYQRQIGAGFFTEWGSMRSYADAGFIGNSYWLGGSRSGDTMMYAVDSGKGYVYKRGDNLSGNYGLCLSGSG
;
A
#
# COMPACT_ATOMS: atom_id res chain seq x y z
N MET A 1 30.31 -14.67 -111.24
CA MET A 1 28.85 -14.80 -111.27
C MET A 1 28.27 -14.00 -110.12
N SER A 2 27.27 -13.16 -110.43
CA SER A 2 26.29 -12.52 -109.53
C SER A 2 26.73 -11.34 -108.63
N LEU A 3 26.33 -10.14 -109.06
CA LEU A 3 26.10 -8.89 -108.29
C LEU A 3 24.83 -9.03 -107.38
N PRO A 4 24.27 -7.96 -106.76
CA PRO A 4 24.72 -7.13 -105.62
C PRO A 4 23.61 -6.91 -104.54
N TRP A 5 23.74 -5.88 -103.67
CA TRP A 5 22.71 -4.95 -103.08
C TRP A 5 22.95 -4.59 -101.58
N ASN A 6 23.66 -3.47 -101.32
CA ASN A 6 23.17 -2.18 -100.76
C ASN A 6 21.95 -2.19 -99.78
N ASN A 7 21.81 -1.37 -98.72
CA ASN A 7 22.57 -0.26 -98.11
C ASN A 7 21.80 0.29 -96.86
N VAL A 8 22.52 1.03 -96.00
CA VAL A 8 22.13 2.15 -95.08
C VAL A 8 21.43 1.96 -93.70
N GLN A 9 21.99 2.77 -92.77
CA GLN A 9 21.47 3.47 -91.57
C GLN A 9 21.73 2.78 -90.21
N ALA A 10 22.11 3.45 -89.11
CA ALA A 10 22.69 4.76 -88.77
C ALA A 10 22.81 4.78 -87.22
N ASN A 11 23.72 5.60 -86.70
CA ASN A 11 23.77 6.19 -85.34
C ASN A 11 24.20 5.36 -84.11
N ASP A 12 25.44 5.65 -83.69
CA ASP A 12 25.83 6.29 -82.42
C ASP A 12 25.20 5.80 -81.11
N LYS A 13 26.06 5.30 -80.20
CA LYS A 13 25.99 5.64 -78.76
C LYS A 13 27.38 5.67 -78.13
N LYS A 14 27.63 6.76 -77.41
CA LYS A 14 28.87 7.16 -76.75
C LYS A 14 28.67 7.15 -75.23
N TYR A 15 29.75 6.92 -74.50
CA TYR A 15 30.03 7.21 -73.06
C TYR A 15 29.57 6.24 -71.96
N ARG A 16 30.51 5.90 -71.05
CA ARG A 16 30.73 6.70 -69.82
C ARG A 16 32.04 6.36 -69.09
N ALA A 17 32.72 7.43 -68.68
CA ALA A 17 33.87 7.46 -67.77
C ALA A 17 33.43 7.21 -66.32
N GLY A 18 34.35 6.64 -65.53
CA GLY A 18 34.12 6.28 -64.13
C GLY A 18 34.05 7.48 -63.19
N ASN A 19 33.07 7.44 -62.28
CA ASN A 19 32.99 8.25 -61.08
C ASN A 19 33.16 7.31 -59.88
N ARG A 20 34.21 7.48 -59.07
CA ARG A 20 34.29 6.91 -57.73
C ARG A 20 33.76 7.97 -56.77
N SER A 21 32.66 7.66 -56.08
CA SER A 21 32.13 8.47 -54.99
C SER A 21 32.67 7.91 -53.68
N ASP A 22 33.54 8.67 -53.01
CA ASP A 22 33.90 8.41 -51.62
C ASP A 22 32.70 8.78 -50.75
N ALA A 23 32.08 7.78 -50.11
CA ALA A 23 30.98 7.98 -49.18
C ALA A 23 31.55 8.44 -47.83
N ILE A 24 31.30 9.70 -47.47
CA ILE A 24 31.52 10.20 -46.11
C ILE A 24 30.40 9.64 -45.24
N ILE A 25 30.71 8.65 -44.39
CA ILE A 25 29.81 8.18 -43.35
C ILE A 25 29.86 9.21 -42.22
N LEU A 26 28.86 10.10 -42.18
CA LEU A 26 28.60 10.91 -40.99
C LEU A 26 28.11 9.95 -39.90
N LEU A 27 28.97 9.68 -38.92
CA LEU A 27 28.55 9.08 -37.65
C LEU A 27 27.62 10.10 -36.99
N SER A 28 26.31 9.87 -37.11
CA SER A 28 25.31 10.56 -36.30
C SER A 28 25.61 10.23 -34.83
N GLU A 29 26.07 11.23 -34.09
CA GLU A 29 26.13 11.14 -32.63
C GLU A 29 24.73 10.74 -32.12
N PRO A 30 24.63 9.80 -31.16
CA PRO A 30 23.34 9.48 -30.58
C PRO A 30 22.75 10.75 -29.97
N LEU A 31 21.52 11.08 -30.33
CA LEU A 31 20.75 12.13 -29.65
C LEU A 31 20.88 11.93 -28.14
N PRO A 32 21.11 12.99 -27.33
CA PRO A 32 21.15 12.84 -25.89
C PRO A 32 19.85 12.16 -25.46
N ALA A 33 19.99 11.07 -24.70
CA ALA A 33 18.84 10.36 -24.14
C ALA A 33 17.93 11.39 -23.47
N GLU A 34 16.63 11.37 -23.78
CA GLU A 34 15.70 12.32 -23.16
C GLU A 34 15.89 12.31 -21.64
N PRO A 35 15.83 13.48 -20.98
CA PRO A 35 16.01 13.55 -19.54
C PRO A 35 14.96 12.66 -18.88
N VAL A 36 15.42 11.55 -18.28
CA VAL A 36 14.53 10.61 -17.61
C VAL A 36 14.07 11.29 -16.33
N ILE A 37 12.81 11.75 -16.33
CA ILE A 37 12.23 12.41 -15.16
C ILE A 37 12.05 11.35 -14.06
N PRO A 38 12.58 11.58 -12.85
CA PRO A 38 12.36 10.70 -11.72
C PRO A 38 10.87 10.61 -11.37
N VAL A 39 10.34 9.39 -11.23
CA VAL A 39 8.91 9.16 -10.93
C VAL A 39 8.73 8.07 -9.89
N ILE A 40 7.86 8.32 -8.92
CA ILE A 40 7.38 7.33 -7.95
C ILE A 40 6.12 6.69 -8.52
N LYS A 41 6.20 5.41 -8.88
CA LYS A 41 5.06 4.69 -9.51
C LYS A 41 4.23 3.90 -8.52
N TYR A 42 4.88 3.36 -7.48
CA TYR A 42 4.23 2.50 -6.50
C TYR A 42 4.69 2.81 -5.08
N ALA A 43 3.78 2.60 -4.14
CA ALA A 43 4.08 2.45 -2.73
C ALA A 43 3.83 1.00 -2.33
N ARG A 44 4.89 0.32 -1.90
CA ARG A 44 4.91 -1.12 -1.68
C ARG A 44 4.92 -1.43 -0.18
N PRO A 45 3.76 -1.68 0.44
CA PRO A 45 3.70 -2.38 1.72
C PRO A 45 4.02 -3.87 1.53
N ASN A 46 3.87 -4.66 2.59
CA ASN A 46 3.91 -6.12 2.48
C ASN A 46 2.93 -6.62 1.41
N LEU A 47 3.43 -7.38 0.43
CA LEU A 47 2.68 -7.91 -0.71
C LEU A 47 1.91 -9.21 -0.42
N GLN A 48 2.20 -9.90 0.69
CA GLN A 48 1.50 -11.13 1.04
C GLN A 48 0.00 -10.94 1.08
N MET A 49 -0.77 -11.95 0.66
CA MET A 49 -2.23 -11.85 0.65
C MET A 49 -2.65 -10.60 -0.14
N GLY A 50 -2.11 -10.47 -1.34
CA GLY A 50 -2.33 -9.37 -2.29
C GLY A 50 -2.52 -9.87 -3.72
N ASP A 51 -2.74 -11.17 -3.90
CA ASP A 51 -2.96 -11.86 -5.17
C ASP A 51 -4.31 -12.60 -5.16
N GLY A 52 -4.70 -13.14 -6.32
CA GLY A 52 -5.95 -13.87 -6.49
C GLY A 52 -7.15 -13.07 -5.98
N LYS A 53 -7.95 -13.67 -5.08
CA LYS A 53 -9.12 -13.01 -4.46
C LYS A 53 -8.77 -11.83 -3.55
N HIS A 54 -7.53 -11.75 -3.07
CA HIS A 54 -7.09 -10.61 -2.25
C HIS A 54 -6.55 -9.46 -3.10
N ALA A 55 -6.36 -9.67 -4.40
CA ALA A 55 -5.89 -8.60 -5.28
C ALA A 55 -6.93 -7.48 -5.33
N GLY A 56 -6.47 -6.25 -5.17
CA GLY A 56 -7.29 -5.08 -5.43
C GLY A 56 -7.55 -4.87 -6.92
N PRO A 57 -8.43 -3.92 -7.27
CA PRO A 57 -8.57 -3.45 -8.65
C PRO A 57 -7.23 -3.04 -9.25
N ALA A 58 -7.00 -3.34 -10.52
CA ALA A 58 -5.72 -3.11 -11.20
C ALA A 58 -5.27 -1.63 -11.24
N ASN A 59 -6.21 -0.69 -11.14
CA ASN A 59 -5.94 0.74 -11.05
C ASN A 59 -5.53 1.21 -9.63
N ILE A 60 -5.70 0.35 -8.61
CA ILE A 60 -5.36 0.64 -7.21
C ILE A 60 -4.16 -0.20 -6.76
N TRP A 61 -4.12 -1.48 -7.12
CA TRP A 61 -3.18 -2.45 -6.60
C TRP A 61 -2.53 -3.29 -7.71
N ASN A 62 -1.21 -3.41 -7.65
CA ASN A 62 -0.44 -4.34 -8.44
C ASN A 62 0.12 -5.45 -7.51
N PRO A 63 -0.23 -6.74 -7.73
CA PRO A 63 0.23 -7.84 -6.88
C PRO A 63 1.75 -7.98 -6.71
N LYS A 64 2.55 -7.47 -7.65
CA LYS A 64 4.01 -7.50 -7.59
C LYS A 64 4.65 -6.22 -7.09
N LYS A 65 3.93 -5.09 -7.14
CA LYS A 65 4.53 -3.76 -6.92
C LYS A 65 3.87 -2.95 -5.80
N GLY A 66 2.66 -3.31 -5.36
CA GLY A 66 1.92 -2.64 -4.30
C GLY A 66 0.89 -1.64 -4.83
N PHE A 67 0.61 -0.60 -4.06
CA PHE A 67 -0.37 0.42 -4.44
C PHE A 67 0.18 1.33 -5.52
N LEU A 68 -0.64 1.61 -6.53
CA LEU A 68 -0.34 2.63 -7.53
C LEU A 68 -0.45 4.01 -6.88
N VAL A 69 0.50 4.90 -7.18
CA VAL A 69 0.37 6.32 -6.83
C VAL A 69 -0.82 6.90 -7.59
N GLN A 70 -1.82 7.39 -6.87
CA GLN A 70 -3.06 7.92 -7.45
C GLN A 70 -2.90 9.39 -7.85
N SER A 71 -2.11 10.17 -7.11
CA SER A 71 -1.82 11.56 -7.45
C SER A 71 -0.54 12.05 -6.80
N THR A 72 0.18 12.94 -7.49
CA THR A 72 1.28 13.74 -6.94
C THR A 72 0.85 15.17 -6.60
N ASN A 73 -0.42 15.51 -6.83
CA ASN A 73 -0.96 16.82 -6.50
C ASN A 73 -1.30 16.89 -5.00
N PRO A 74 -0.81 17.89 -4.25
CA PRO A 74 -1.04 17.98 -2.81
C PRO A 74 -2.52 17.94 -2.39
N GLY A 75 -3.41 18.55 -3.19
CA GLY A 75 -4.85 18.53 -2.95
C GLY A 75 -5.52 17.17 -3.14
N SER A 76 -4.79 16.14 -3.58
CA SER A 76 -5.31 14.80 -3.86
C SER A 76 -4.52 13.68 -3.17
N TYR A 77 -3.63 14.02 -2.23
CA TYR A 77 -2.90 13.03 -1.44
C TYR A 77 -3.81 12.14 -0.59
N ASN A 78 -5.05 12.54 -0.34
CA ASN A 78 -6.05 11.71 0.34
C ASN A 78 -6.42 10.44 -0.45
N LEU A 79 -6.07 10.35 -1.74
CA LEU A 79 -6.27 9.17 -2.58
C LEU A 79 -5.11 8.18 -2.50
N ASN A 80 -3.94 8.58 -1.99
CA ASN A 80 -2.77 7.71 -1.89
C ASN A 80 -2.82 6.85 -0.62
N PHE A 81 -2.24 5.67 -0.73
CA PHE A 81 -1.83 4.89 0.44
C PHE A 81 -0.73 5.65 1.21
N PRO A 82 -0.55 5.45 2.52
CA PRO A 82 -1.53 4.88 3.45
C PRO A 82 -2.54 5.93 3.94
N THR A 83 -3.74 5.47 4.29
CA THR A 83 -4.72 6.27 5.07
C THR A 83 -4.79 5.85 6.53
N THR A 84 -4.14 4.74 6.87
CA THR A 84 -4.06 4.18 8.22
C THR A 84 -2.60 3.97 8.61
N GLY A 85 -2.26 4.04 9.90
CA GLY A 85 -0.88 3.83 10.34
C GLY A 85 -0.78 3.25 11.74
N ALA A 86 0.39 2.75 12.08
CA ALA A 86 0.79 2.29 13.40
C ALA A 86 2.30 2.44 13.55
N ASP A 87 2.80 2.40 14.78
CA ASP A 87 4.23 2.53 15.05
C ASP A 87 5.04 1.42 14.36
N ASN A 88 6.18 1.80 13.80
CA ASN A 88 7.12 0.95 13.08
C ASN A 88 6.58 0.27 11.80
N LEU A 89 5.38 0.62 11.31
CA LEU A 89 4.98 0.22 9.97
C LEU A 89 5.80 0.94 8.90
N TYR A 90 6.05 0.24 7.80
CA TYR A 90 6.88 0.76 6.71
C TYR A 90 6.40 0.30 5.34
N PHE A 91 6.74 1.06 4.32
CA PHE A 91 6.52 0.73 2.93
C PHE A 91 7.64 1.29 2.05
N ASP A 92 7.87 0.67 0.90
CA ASP A 92 8.93 1.07 -0.01
C ASP A 92 8.36 1.90 -1.17
N LEU A 93 9.00 3.02 -1.49
CA LEU A 93 8.71 3.79 -2.70
C LEU A 93 9.49 3.20 -3.87
N LEU A 94 8.79 2.79 -4.93
CA LEU A 94 9.41 2.29 -6.15
C LEU A 94 9.59 3.45 -7.13
N ILE A 95 10.83 3.95 -7.16
CA ILE A 95 11.25 5.13 -7.93
C ILE A 95 11.97 4.68 -9.19
N THR A 96 11.63 5.27 -10.34
CA THR A 96 12.31 5.05 -11.62
C THR A 96 12.93 6.36 -12.11
N GLY A 97 14.01 6.28 -12.89
CA GLY A 97 14.65 7.44 -13.49
C GLY A 97 15.76 8.08 -12.64
N ILE A 98 16.08 7.51 -11.49
CA ILE A 98 17.19 7.93 -10.63
C ILE A 98 17.65 6.78 -9.72
N ASP A 99 18.92 6.76 -9.31
CA ASP A 99 19.35 5.93 -8.19
C ASP A 99 18.83 6.56 -6.89
N VAL A 100 18.01 5.83 -6.14
CA VAL A 100 17.44 6.30 -4.86
C VAL A 100 18.51 6.69 -3.82
N ARG A 101 19.76 6.25 -4.00
CA ARG A 101 20.91 6.68 -3.18
C ARG A 101 21.29 8.14 -3.38
N GLU A 102 20.91 8.73 -4.52
CA GLU A 102 21.16 10.14 -4.84
C GLU A 102 20.12 11.07 -4.20
N LEU A 103 19.04 10.51 -3.64
CA LEU A 103 17.97 11.26 -3.01
C LEU A 103 18.19 11.41 -1.50
N THR A 104 18.05 12.63 -1.02
CA THR A 104 18.01 13.01 0.39
C THR A 104 16.58 13.39 0.79
N TRP A 105 16.20 13.08 2.02
CA TRP A 105 14.83 13.25 2.52
C TRP A 105 14.86 13.83 3.91
N ALA A 106 14.07 14.88 4.14
CA ALA A 106 13.82 15.38 5.49
C ALA A 106 12.63 14.61 6.12
N PRO A 107 12.69 14.25 7.41
CA PRO A 107 11.55 13.64 8.08
C PRO A 107 10.42 14.67 8.25
N VAL A 108 9.18 14.20 8.19
CA VAL A 108 7.97 15.03 8.37
C VAL A 108 7.23 14.57 9.60
N SER A 109 6.89 15.49 10.50
CA SER A 109 6.25 15.16 11.78
C SER A 109 4.98 15.98 12.03
N HIS A 110 3.89 15.31 12.37
CA HIS A 110 2.61 15.90 12.74
C HIS A 110 1.97 15.10 13.88
N GLU A 111 1.46 15.79 14.91
CA GLU A 111 0.68 15.15 15.98
C GLU A 111 1.41 13.98 16.69
N GLY A 112 2.74 14.06 16.81
CA GLY A 112 3.57 13.00 17.40
C GLY A 112 3.83 11.79 16.50
N ILE A 113 3.42 11.84 15.23
CA ILE A 113 3.75 10.86 14.21
C ILE A 113 4.83 11.44 13.30
N THR A 114 5.89 10.68 13.05
CA THR A 114 6.99 11.03 12.15
C THR A 114 7.05 10.03 11.00
N ALA A 115 7.05 10.53 9.77
CA ALA A 115 7.41 9.77 8.57
C ALA A 115 8.86 10.08 8.20
N SER A 116 9.73 9.06 8.24
CA SER A 116 11.14 9.16 7.84
C SER A 116 11.42 8.26 6.65
N VAL A 117 12.27 8.71 5.73
CA VAL A 117 12.69 7.92 4.58
C VAL A 117 14.14 7.50 4.73
N ILE A 118 14.41 6.20 4.59
CA ILE A 118 15.75 5.63 4.62
C ILE A 118 15.97 4.70 3.42
N ASN A 119 17.20 4.63 2.94
CA ASN A 119 17.55 3.67 1.90
C ASN A 119 17.84 2.30 2.52
N VAL A 120 17.18 1.27 2.01
CA VAL A 120 17.35 -0.12 2.48
C VAL A 120 17.47 -1.08 1.32
N VAL A 121 18.09 -2.23 1.56
CA VAL A 121 18.10 -3.37 0.64
C VAL A 121 17.15 -4.42 1.21
N PRO A 122 15.87 -4.42 0.81
CA PRO A 122 14.90 -5.31 1.40
C PRO A 122 15.07 -6.72 0.81
N ASN A 123 15.03 -7.72 1.67
CA ASN A 123 15.23 -9.13 1.30
C ASN A 123 14.13 -10.04 1.87
N ASP A 124 13.00 -9.45 2.24
CA ASP A 124 11.86 -10.18 2.73
C ASP A 124 11.33 -11.17 1.67
N TYR A 125 10.90 -12.35 2.10
CA TYR A 125 10.46 -13.42 1.19
C TYR A 125 9.23 -13.05 0.34
N TRP A 126 8.44 -12.06 0.78
CA TRP A 126 7.28 -11.57 0.04
C TRP A 126 7.64 -10.58 -1.07
N ILE A 127 8.90 -10.18 -1.17
CA ILE A 127 9.40 -9.33 -2.26
C ILE A 127 9.66 -10.22 -3.49
N PRO A 128 9.21 -9.80 -4.70
CA PRO A 128 9.46 -10.53 -5.93
C PRO A 128 10.95 -10.75 -6.15
N TYR A 129 11.33 -11.90 -6.69
CA TYR A 129 12.74 -12.26 -6.87
C TYR A 129 13.51 -11.22 -7.67
N GLU A 130 12.87 -10.64 -8.69
CA GLU A 130 13.42 -9.58 -9.53
C GLU A 130 13.78 -8.30 -8.77
N ASP A 131 13.11 -8.02 -7.65
CA ASP A 131 13.29 -6.80 -6.86
C ASP A 131 14.18 -7.00 -5.62
N ARG A 132 14.52 -8.25 -5.27
CA ARG A 132 15.35 -8.55 -4.10
C ARG A 132 16.77 -8.04 -4.32
N GLY A 133 17.37 -7.47 -3.28
CA GLY A 133 18.73 -6.94 -3.35
C GLY A 133 18.85 -5.54 -3.98
N GLN A 134 17.76 -4.99 -4.52
CA GLN A 134 17.75 -3.61 -5.01
C GLN A 134 17.58 -2.63 -3.85
N VAL A 135 18.21 -1.46 -3.92
CA VAL A 135 17.99 -0.40 -2.91
C VAL A 135 16.66 0.29 -3.20
N VAL A 136 15.88 0.51 -2.15
CA VAL A 136 14.63 1.25 -2.20
C VAL A 136 14.59 2.33 -1.12
N ALA A 137 13.83 3.39 -1.38
CA ALA A 137 13.50 4.40 -0.38
C ALA A 137 12.34 3.88 0.49
N ARG A 138 12.64 3.44 1.71
CA ARG A 138 11.65 2.96 2.68
C ARG A 138 11.16 4.09 3.55
N VAL A 139 9.85 4.32 3.50
CA VAL A 139 9.14 5.19 4.43
C VAL A 139 8.80 4.38 5.67
N LYS A 140 9.19 4.88 6.84
CA LYS A 140 8.86 4.31 8.14
C LYS A 140 8.01 5.31 8.94
N LEU A 141 6.90 4.84 9.48
CA LEU A 141 6.05 5.60 10.40
C LEU A 141 6.48 5.30 11.84
N THR A 142 6.77 6.34 12.61
CA THR A 142 7.06 6.25 14.04
C THR A 142 6.06 7.13 14.78
N GLY A 143 5.50 6.68 15.89
CA GLY A 143 4.51 7.48 16.59
C GLY A 143 4.03 6.88 17.91
N PRO A 144 2.87 7.30 18.42
CA PRO A 144 2.34 6.80 19.68
C PRO A 144 2.16 5.29 19.69
N GLU A 145 2.66 4.64 20.75
CA GLU A 145 2.75 3.19 20.87
C GLU A 145 2.50 2.75 22.33
N ALA A 146 2.30 1.45 22.59
CA ALA A 146 1.91 0.93 23.91
C ALA A 146 2.73 -0.26 24.44
N ARG A 147 3.97 -0.43 23.99
CA ARG A 147 4.90 -1.51 24.41
C ARG A 147 5.20 -1.48 25.90
N ASN A 148 5.17 -0.31 26.54
CA ASN A 148 5.38 -0.16 27.99
C ASN A 148 4.07 -0.23 28.79
N GLN A 149 2.92 -0.27 28.13
CA GLN A 149 1.58 -0.26 28.73
C GLN A 149 0.88 -1.63 28.58
N ARG A 150 1.64 -2.71 28.32
CA ARG A 150 1.09 -4.04 28.01
C ARG A 150 0.17 -4.62 29.09
N PHE A 151 0.41 -4.31 30.36
CA PHE A 151 -0.38 -4.85 31.48
C PHE A 151 -1.21 -3.77 32.16
N ASN A 152 -0.59 -2.62 32.42
CA ASN A 152 -1.21 -1.48 33.09
C ASN A 152 -1.33 -0.32 32.08
N PRO A 153 -2.51 -0.10 31.48
CA PRO A 153 -2.69 0.98 30.53
C PRO A 153 -2.66 2.33 31.25
N SER A 154 -1.87 3.25 30.71
CA SER A 154 -1.93 4.68 31.04
C SER A 154 -2.20 5.45 29.75
N ARG A 155 -2.79 6.64 29.85
CA ARG A 155 -3.01 7.48 28.66
C ARG A 155 -1.70 7.70 27.90
N ILE A 156 -1.77 7.52 26.59
CA ILE A 156 -0.71 7.87 25.65
C ILE A 156 -1.23 8.96 24.71
N THR A 157 -0.32 9.60 23.97
CA THR A 157 -0.69 10.65 23.01
C THR A 157 -1.68 10.09 21.98
N VAL A 158 -2.85 10.74 21.84
CA VAL A 158 -3.83 10.44 20.79
C VAL A 158 -3.64 11.46 19.66
N PRO A 159 -3.17 11.07 18.47
CA PRO A 159 -2.90 12.00 17.38
C PRO A 159 -4.20 12.59 16.82
N ARG A 160 -4.22 13.90 16.52
CA ARG A 160 -5.38 14.55 15.88
C ARG A 160 -5.34 14.36 14.37
N LEU A 161 -6.02 13.33 13.89
CA LEU A 161 -6.13 13.00 12.47
C LEU A 161 -7.43 13.54 11.86
N PRO A 162 -7.49 13.88 10.56
CA PRO A 162 -6.48 13.58 9.53
C PRO A 162 -5.28 14.53 9.48
N GLN A 163 -4.12 14.01 9.05
CA GLN A 163 -2.89 14.80 8.81
C GLN A 163 -2.29 14.44 7.45
N THR A 164 -1.82 15.46 6.73
CA THR A 164 -1.15 15.31 5.44
C THR A 164 0.36 15.24 5.62
N PHE A 165 0.99 14.23 5.05
CA PHE A 165 2.44 14.08 5.00
C PHE A 165 2.91 14.25 3.55
N GLU A 166 3.91 15.09 3.31
CA GLU A 166 4.55 15.25 1.99
C GLU A 166 6.05 14.98 2.11
N LEU A 167 6.50 13.88 1.53
CA LEU A 167 7.90 13.48 1.46
C LEU A 167 8.50 14.03 0.17
N VAL A 168 9.58 14.79 0.28
CA VAL A 168 10.25 15.42 -0.85
C VAL A 168 11.67 14.86 -0.97
N GLY A 169 11.94 14.20 -2.09
CA GLY A 169 13.26 13.66 -2.42
C GLY A 169 14.07 14.69 -3.17
N ARG A 170 15.23 15.07 -2.61
CA ARG A 170 16.10 16.11 -3.15
C ARG A 170 17.44 15.55 -3.60
N ASP A 171 18.00 16.12 -4.65
CA ASP A 171 19.39 15.82 -5.01
C ASP A 171 20.40 16.46 -4.03
N LYS A 172 21.69 16.29 -4.34
CA LYS A 172 22.81 16.86 -3.58
C LYS A 172 22.82 18.40 -3.57
N ASP A 173 22.21 19.05 -4.56
CA ASP A 173 22.20 20.50 -4.73
C ASP A 173 20.92 21.12 -4.10
N GLY A 174 20.02 20.27 -3.58
CA GLY A 174 18.80 20.65 -2.88
C GLY A 174 17.56 20.75 -3.78
N TYR A 175 17.67 20.46 -5.07
CA TYR A 175 16.54 20.49 -6.00
C TYR A 175 15.59 19.33 -5.72
N GLU A 176 14.30 19.63 -5.67
CA GLU A 176 13.27 18.60 -5.48
C GLU A 176 13.01 17.85 -6.79
N LEU A 177 13.30 16.54 -6.76
CA LEU A 177 13.20 15.66 -7.93
C LEU A 177 11.94 14.80 -7.90
N VAL A 178 11.48 14.42 -6.71
CA VAL A 178 10.28 13.59 -6.52
C VAL A 178 9.50 14.02 -5.29
N LYS A 179 8.19 13.82 -5.33
CA LYS A 179 7.29 14.00 -4.18
C LYS A 179 6.36 12.82 -4.02
N TYR A 180 6.14 12.46 -2.77
CA TYR A 180 5.12 11.50 -2.39
C TYR A 180 4.37 11.99 -1.16
N GLY A 181 3.06 12.15 -1.29
CA GLY A 181 2.24 12.54 -0.16
C GLY A 181 1.03 11.64 0.06
N PHE A 182 0.60 11.58 1.31
CA PHE A 182 -0.51 10.76 1.78
C PHE A 182 -1.20 11.44 2.97
N VAL A 183 -2.42 11.00 3.29
CA VAL A 183 -3.21 11.53 4.41
C VAL A 183 -3.53 10.43 5.39
N LEU A 184 -2.89 10.43 6.56
CA LEU A 184 -3.26 9.53 7.65
C LEU A 184 -4.57 10.01 8.28
N ARG A 185 -5.56 9.12 8.33
CA ARG A 185 -6.90 9.35 8.89
C ARG A 185 -7.11 8.58 10.19
N LYS A 186 -6.38 7.47 10.38
CA LYS A 186 -6.52 6.56 11.52
C LYS A 186 -5.15 6.09 12.00
N TRP A 187 -4.94 6.08 13.32
CA TRP A 187 -3.75 5.55 13.95
C TRP A 187 -4.10 4.39 14.87
N PHE A 188 -3.33 3.30 14.78
CA PHE A 188 -3.57 2.07 15.51
C PHE A 188 -2.43 1.76 16.47
N VAL A 189 -2.80 1.18 17.62
CA VAL A 189 -1.89 0.74 18.66
C VAL A 189 -2.24 -0.69 19.03
N ASN A 190 -1.27 -1.59 18.98
CA ASN A 190 -1.49 -3.01 19.22
C ASN A 190 -0.97 -3.47 20.58
N ARG A 191 -1.56 -4.56 21.09
CA ARG A 191 -1.12 -5.25 22.30
C ARG A 191 -0.57 -6.62 21.92
N VAL A 192 0.66 -6.91 22.32
CA VAL A 192 1.32 -8.21 22.07
C VAL A 192 0.94 -9.31 23.05
N VAL A 193 -0.12 -9.12 23.82
CA VAL A 193 -0.61 -10.06 24.83
C VAL A 193 -2.06 -10.41 24.52
N THR A 194 -2.37 -11.71 24.55
CA THR A 194 -3.74 -12.19 24.40
C THR A 194 -4.50 -12.04 25.72
N LYS A 195 -5.72 -11.53 25.63
CA LYS A 195 -6.62 -11.32 26.77
C LYS A 195 -8.08 -11.46 26.32
N TYR A 196 -8.99 -11.58 27.28
CA TYR A 196 -10.43 -11.62 27.04
C TYR A 196 -10.93 -10.27 26.49
N TYR A 197 -12.14 -10.27 25.92
CA TYR A 197 -12.67 -9.08 25.25
C TYR A 197 -12.71 -7.86 26.17
N ASN A 198 -13.26 -8.03 27.38
CA ASN A 198 -13.43 -6.95 28.34
C ASN A 198 -12.09 -6.34 28.78
N ASP A 199 -11.05 -7.17 28.95
CA ASP A 199 -9.71 -6.71 29.29
C ASP A 199 -9.07 -5.89 28.16
N GLN A 200 -9.32 -6.27 26.90
CA GLN A 200 -8.79 -5.58 25.74
C GLN A 200 -9.52 -4.26 25.50
N SER A 201 -10.84 -4.28 25.69
CA SER A 201 -11.71 -3.11 25.66
C SER A 201 -11.32 -2.09 26.76
N ALA A 202 -11.10 -2.56 27.99
CA ALA A 202 -10.61 -1.74 29.09
C ALA A 202 -9.20 -1.21 28.83
N TRP A 203 -8.32 -2.03 28.24
CA TRP A 203 -6.97 -1.63 27.86
C TRP A 203 -6.99 -0.47 26.86
N CYS A 204 -7.76 -0.57 25.77
CA CYS A 204 -7.89 0.54 24.82
C CYS A 204 -8.40 1.82 25.46
N ARG A 205 -9.46 1.74 26.29
CA ARG A 205 -9.97 2.91 27.02
C ARG A 205 -8.93 3.53 27.94
N GLY A 206 -8.14 2.72 28.63
CA GLY A 206 -7.07 3.18 29.52
C GLY A 206 -5.96 3.95 28.79
N LEU A 207 -5.72 3.63 27.51
CA LEU A 207 -4.79 4.37 26.65
C LEU A 207 -5.35 5.70 26.13
N GLY A 208 -6.68 5.91 26.23
CA GLY A 208 -7.38 7.00 25.56
C GLY A 208 -7.85 6.66 24.14
N TYR A 209 -7.88 5.38 23.78
CA TYR A 209 -8.26 4.86 22.47
C TYR A 209 -9.57 4.07 22.58
N ARG A 210 -10.12 3.65 21.43
CA ARG A 210 -11.29 2.75 21.37
C ARG A 210 -10.96 1.44 20.66
N MET A 211 -11.80 0.44 20.87
CA MET A 211 -11.80 -0.77 20.04
C MET A 211 -12.22 -0.42 18.60
N PRO A 212 -11.53 -0.94 17.56
CA PRO A 212 -11.90 -0.75 16.15
C PRO A 212 -13.09 -1.63 15.76
N GLY A 213 -13.98 -1.10 14.91
CA GLY A 213 -15.05 -1.88 14.29
C GLY A 213 -14.57 -2.68 13.07
N VAL A 214 -15.46 -3.45 12.46
CA VAL A 214 -15.12 -4.25 11.26
C VAL A 214 -14.59 -3.36 10.13
N SER A 215 -15.31 -2.27 9.83
CA SER A 215 -14.95 -1.32 8.78
C SER A 215 -13.73 -0.45 9.09
N ASP A 216 -13.21 -0.50 10.32
CA ASP A 216 -11.92 0.11 10.63
C ASP A 216 -10.75 -0.78 10.16
N LEU A 217 -10.96 -2.09 10.03
CA LEU A 217 -9.89 -3.08 9.83
C LEU A 217 -9.93 -3.82 8.49
N THR A 218 -11.11 -4.07 7.93
CA THR A 218 -11.27 -4.93 6.75
C THR A 218 -12.46 -4.49 5.88
N ASN A 219 -12.41 -4.79 4.58
CA ASN A 219 -13.51 -4.62 3.63
C ASN A 219 -14.21 -5.95 3.27
N THR A 220 -14.09 -6.95 4.14
CA THR A 220 -14.82 -8.21 4.01
C THR A 220 -16.34 -8.03 4.12
N ASN A 221 -17.09 -8.92 3.47
CA ASN A 221 -18.54 -8.92 3.52
C ASN A 221 -19.06 -9.88 4.58
N CYS A 222 -20.05 -9.45 5.34
CA CYS A 222 -20.85 -10.38 6.13
C CYS A 222 -21.78 -11.22 5.24
N GLY A 223 -22.21 -12.37 5.75
CA GLY A 223 -23.26 -13.19 5.15
C GLY A 223 -22.88 -13.81 3.81
N VAL A 224 -21.58 -13.97 3.53
CA VAL A 224 -21.09 -14.64 2.31
C VAL A 224 -21.51 -16.10 2.34
N ARG A 225 -22.00 -16.62 1.22
CA ARG A 225 -22.67 -17.94 1.14
C ARG A 225 -21.78 -19.05 1.71
N GLY A 226 -22.28 -19.75 2.72
CA GLY A 226 -21.57 -20.84 3.40
C GLY A 226 -20.84 -20.42 4.68
N ASP A 227 -20.61 -19.12 4.89
CA ASP A 227 -19.99 -18.60 6.11
C ASP A 227 -21.04 -18.35 7.21
N HIS A 228 -21.13 -19.30 8.13
CA HIS A 228 -22.00 -19.21 9.31
C HIS A 228 -21.33 -18.45 10.46
N PHE A 229 -20.04 -18.14 10.32
CA PHE A 229 -19.23 -17.51 11.36
C PHE A 229 -19.32 -15.98 11.34
N PHE A 230 -19.72 -15.38 10.22
CA PHE A 230 -19.91 -13.94 10.09
C PHE A 230 -21.25 -13.55 9.43
N PRO A 231 -22.39 -13.80 10.09
CA PRO A 231 -23.69 -13.40 9.57
C PRO A 231 -23.88 -11.88 9.60
N CYS A 232 -24.61 -11.33 8.64
CA CYS A 232 -24.99 -9.93 8.66
C CYS A 232 -26.03 -9.64 9.75
N ILE A 233 -25.72 -8.65 10.59
CA ILE A 233 -26.64 -8.10 11.58
C ILE A 233 -27.42 -6.97 10.90
N LYS A 234 -28.69 -7.25 10.59
CA LYS A 234 -29.61 -6.31 9.95
C LYS A 234 -30.42 -5.59 11.02
N ILE A 235 -30.39 -4.26 11.00
CA ILE A 235 -31.31 -3.43 11.79
C ILE A 235 -32.28 -2.76 10.84
N LYS A 236 -33.58 -2.89 11.16
CA LYS A 236 -34.63 -2.20 10.43
C LYS A 236 -34.64 -0.71 10.79
N VAL A 237 -34.56 0.15 9.79
CA VAL A 237 -34.64 1.61 9.92
C VAL A 237 -35.71 2.10 8.94
N GLY A 238 -36.91 2.36 9.47
CA GLY A 238 -38.07 2.67 8.63
C GLY A 238 -38.48 1.48 7.76
N ARG A 239 -38.43 1.68 6.43
CA ARG A 239 -38.71 0.63 5.43
C ARG A 239 -37.47 -0.12 4.96
N ASP A 240 -36.28 0.35 5.34
CA ASP A 240 -35.00 -0.19 4.91
C ASP A 240 -34.29 -0.97 6.02
N TYR A 241 -33.21 -1.66 5.65
CA TYR A 241 -32.30 -2.31 6.59
C TYR A 241 -30.89 -1.75 6.44
N ILE A 242 -30.26 -1.45 7.58
CA ILE A 242 -28.82 -1.20 7.65
C ILE A 242 -28.10 -2.45 8.13
N ILE A 243 -26.92 -2.71 7.58
CA ILE A 243 -26.04 -3.77 8.07
C ILE A 243 -25.04 -3.12 9.03
N MET A 244 -25.07 -3.54 10.29
CA MET A 244 -24.24 -2.90 11.33
C MET A 244 -22.79 -3.36 11.36
N ASN A 245 -22.55 -4.62 10.98
CA ASN A 245 -21.25 -5.28 11.13
C ASN A 245 -20.57 -5.51 9.79
N ASP A 246 -20.92 -4.78 8.74
CA ASP A 246 -20.28 -4.96 7.43
C ASP A 246 -18.85 -4.37 7.42
N GLY A 247 -18.03 -4.85 6.50
CA GLY A 247 -16.72 -4.27 6.23
C GLY A 247 -16.78 -2.89 5.59
N ALA A 248 -15.60 -2.28 5.50
CA ALA A 248 -15.41 -1.00 4.82
C ALA A 248 -15.80 -1.08 3.33
N LYS A 249 -16.00 0.08 2.73
CA LYS A 249 -16.19 0.22 1.28
C LYS A 249 -14.91 0.78 0.64
N PRO A 250 -14.57 0.39 -0.61
CA PRO A 250 -15.27 -0.58 -1.46
C PRO A 250 -15.17 -2.00 -0.89
N SER A 251 -16.29 -2.71 -0.97
CA SER A 251 -16.43 -4.08 -0.47
C SER A 251 -15.61 -5.04 -1.34
N SER A 252 -15.08 -6.09 -0.70
CA SER A 252 -14.38 -7.20 -1.39
C SER A 252 -15.32 -8.15 -2.13
N GLY A 253 -16.61 -8.15 -1.77
CA GLY A 253 -17.59 -9.10 -2.30
C GLY A 253 -17.50 -10.51 -1.70
N HIS A 254 -16.59 -10.76 -0.75
CA HIS A 254 -16.39 -12.08 -0.14
C HIS A 254 -15.89 -12.02 1.32
N GLY A 255 -15.71 -13.19 1.94
CA GLY A 255 -15.44 -13.35 3.39
C GLY A 255 -14.01 -13.03 3.85
N GLU A 256 -13.19 -12.45 2.97
CA GLU A 256 -11.80 -12.01 3.24
C GLU A 256 -11.59 -10.62 2.63
N TYR A 257 -10.54 -9.89 3.00
CA TYR A 257 -10.29 -8.57 2.40
C TYR A 257 -9.83 -8.68 0.93
N GLN A 258 -9.95 -7.59 0.19
CA GLN A 258 -9.19 -7.35 -1.04
C GLN A 258 -8.42 -6.03 -0.92
N ARG A 259 -7.21 -5.91 -1.48
CA ARG A 259 -6.38 -4.70 -1.34
C ARG A 259 -7.09 -3.45 -1.88
N GLN A 260 -7.23 -2.44 -1.03
CA GLN A 260 -7.94 -1.21 -1.31
C GLN A 260 -7.39 -0.09 -0.43
N ILE A 261 -7.40 1.14 -0.94
CA ILE A 261 -7.01 2.33 -0.17
C ILE A 261 -8.27 2.86 0.55
N GLY A 262 -8.14 3.21 1.83
CA GLY A 262 -9.23 3.75 2.63
C GLY A 262 -10.26 2.73 3.12
N ALA A 263 -10.02 1.43 2.90
CA ALA A 263 -10.99 0.37 3.16
C ALA A 263 -10.59 -0.57 4.32
N GLY A 264 -9.87 -0.03 5.32
CA GLY A 264 -9.50 -0.73 6.55
C GLY A 264 -8.01 -0.99 6.70
N PHE A 265 -7.56 -1.12 7.94
CA PHE A 265 -6.15 -1.26 8.29
C PHE A 265 -5.47 -2.50 7.66
N PHE A 266 -6.04 -3.68 7.80
CA PHE A 266 -5.48 -4.90 7.19
C PHE A 266 -5.64 -4.91 5.67
N THR A 267 -6.64 -4.21 5.15
CA THR A 267 -6.85 -4.04 3.72
C THR A 267 -5.71 -3.26 3.06
N GLU A 268 -5.22 -2.22 3.73
CA GLU A 268 -4.09 -1.41 3.28
C GLU A 268 -2.76 -2.14 3.52
N TRP A 269 -2.49 -2.56 4.74
CA TRP A 269 -1.16 -3.05 5.11
C TRP A 269 -0.96 -4.56 4.89
N GLY A 270 -2.03 -5.32 4.77
CA GLY A 270 -1.99 -6.76 4.52
C GLY A 270 -1.64 -7.59 5.73
N SER A 271 -1.01 -8.75 5.47
CA SER A 271 -0.54 -9.66 6.53
C SER A 271 0.42 -8.96 7.48
N MET A 272 0.01 -8.79 8.73
CA MET A 272 0.81 -8.07 9.73
C MET A 272 2.00 -8.87 10.27
N ARG A 273 2.05 -10.18 10.02
CA ARG A 273 3.09 -11.08 10.55
C ARG A 273 4.50 -10.73 10.04
N SER A 274 4.60 -10.07 8.89
CA SER A 274 5.87 -9.90 8.18
C SER A 274 6.43 -8.49 8.23
N TYR A 275 5.88 -7.62 9.08
CA TYR A 275 6.51 -6.33 9.40
C TYR A 275 7.45 -6.51 10.59
N ALA A 276 8.75 -6.47 10.33
CA ALA A 276 9.76 -6.47 11.38
C ALA A 276 9.57 -5.26 12.31
N ASP A 277 9.75 -5.45 13.61
CA ASP A 277 9.73 -4.41 14.66
C ASP A 277 8.42 -3.62 14.84
N ALA A 278 7.40 -3.84 14.00
CA ALA A 278 6.05 -3.29 14.17
C ALA A 278 5.31 -3.91 15.36
N GLY A 279 5.79 -5.04 15.87
CA GLY A 279 5.25 -5.69 17.07
C GLY A 279 3.90 -6.36 16.85
N PHE A 280 3.40 -6.46 15.61
CA PHE A 280 2.17 -7.19 15.33
C PHE A 280 2.42 -8.70 15.32
N ILE A 281 1.46 -9.45 15.86
CA ILE A 281 1.45 -10.91 15.77
C ILE A 281 0.44 -11.32 14.71
N GLY A 282 0.84 -12.24 13.83
CA GLY A 282 -0.03 -12.85 12.82
C GLY A 282 -1.05 -13.79 13.45
N ASN A 283 -2.19 -13.25 13.87
CA ASN A 283 -3.27 -14.00 14.51
C ASN A 283 -4.55 -13.14 14.47
N SER A 284 -5.52 -13.46 15.32
CA SER A 284 -6.77 -12.74 15.41
C SER A 284 -6.77 -11.64 16.47
N TYR A 285 -7.49 -10.57 16.16
CA TYR A 285 -7.65 -9.37 16.99
C TYR A 285 -9.13 -9.16 17.28
N TRP A 286 -9.44 -8.75 18.52
CA TRP A 286 -10.81 -8.45 18.89
C TRP A 286 -11.36 -7.23 18.14
N LEU A 287 -12.63 -7.30 17.78
CA LEU A 287 -13.41 -6.21 17.18
C LEU A 287 -14.32 -5.56 18.22
N GLY A 288 -14.47 -4.24 18.15
CA GLY A 288 -15.47 -3.49 18.90
C GLY A 288 -16.89 -3.74 18.41
N GLY A 289 -17.87 -3.26 19.17
CA GLY A 289 -19.30 -3.31 18.80
C GLY A 289 -20.10 -4.46 19.42
N SER A 290 -19.47 -5.27 20.29
CA SER A 290 -20.18 -6.25 21.11
C SER A 290 -20.84 -5.59 22.32
N ARG A 291 -22.01 -6.10 22.71
CA ARG A 291 -22.81 -5.57 23.81
C ARG A 291 -22.46 -6.28 25.11
N SER A 292 -22.62 -5.57 26.23
CA SER A 292 -22.49 -6.16 27.56
C SER A 292 -23.48 -7.32 27.71
N GLY A 293 -22.98 -8.52 28.03
CA GLY A 293 -23.78 -9.74 28.14
C GLY A 293 -23.80 -10.62 26.89
N ASP A 294 -23.18 -10.19 25.78
CA ASP A 294 -22.98 -11.08 24.64
C ASP A 294 -22.04 -12.23 25.03
N THR A 295 -22.42 -13.47 24.72
CA THR A 295 -21.56 -14.64 24.93
C THR A 295 -20.57 -14.84 23.78
N MET A 296 -20.81 -14.20 22.63
CA MET A 296 -20.03 -14.31 21.40
C MET A 296 -19.59 -12.93 20.92
N MET A 297 -18.29 -12.75 20.79
CA MET A 297 -17.61 -11.56 20.30
C MET A 297 -17.10 -11.79 18.88
N TYR A 298 -16.80 -10.73 18.12
CA TYR A 298 -16.16 -10.88 16.82
C TYR A 298 -14.65 -10.67 16.92
N ALA A 299 -13.92 -11.46 16.15
CA ALA A 299 -12.50 -11.27 15.91
C ALA A 299 -12.22 -11.22 14.41
N VAL A 300 -11.13 -10.57 14.03
CA VAL A 300 -10.64 -10.48 12.66
C VAL A 300 -9.24 -11.06 12.57
N ASP A 301 -9.00 -11.86 11.55
CA ASP A 301 -7.67 -12.39 11.26
C ASP A 301 -6.77 -11.33 10.62
N SER A 302 -5.57 -11.12 11.17
CA SER A 302 -4.64 -10.10 10.66
C SER A 302 -3.86 -10.53 9.42
N GLY A 303 -4.11 -11.73 8.89
CA GLY A 303 -3.51 -12.26 7.66
C GLY A 303 -4.41 -12.04 6.44
N LYS A 304 -5.69 -12.42 6.55
CA LYS A 304 -6.67 -12.42 5.45
C LYS A 304 -7.86 -11.49 5.67
N GLY A 305 -8.00 -10.92 6.87
CA GLY A 305 -9.11 -10.02 7.23
C GLY A 305 -10.49 -10.66 7.22
N TYR A 306 -10.58 -11.99 7.33
CA TYR A 306 -11.86 -12.65 7.58
C TYR A 306 -12.30 -12.42 9.03
N VAL A 307 -13.60 -12.30 9.22
CA VAL A 307 -14.21 -12.06 10.53
C VAL A 307 -14.92 -13.32 10.98
N TYR A 308 -14.91 -13.60 12.27
CA TYR A 308 -15.61 -14.76 12.83
C TYR A 308 -16.02 -14.54 14.28
N LYS A 309 -17.08 -15.23 14.70
CA LYS A 309 -17.53 -15.24 16.10
C LYS A 309 -16.62 -16.10 16.97
N ARG A 310 -16.37 -15.65 18.20
CA ARG A 310 -15.62 -16.38 19.22
C ARG A 310 -16.25 -16.16 20.59
N GLY A 311 -16.33 -17.22 21.39
CA GLY A 311 -16.86 -17.11 22.76
C GLY A 311 -15.89 -16.40 23.69
N ASP A 312 -16.37 -15.43 24.47
CA ASP A 312 -15.52 -14.60 25.35
C ASP A 312 -14.82 -15.46 26.43
N ASN A 313 -15.47 -16.52 26.92
CA ASN A 313 -14.91 -17.40 27.97
C ASN A 313 -13.99 -18.52 27.45
N LEU A 314 -13.85 -18.66 26.12
CA LEU A 314 -13.19 -19.84 25.53
C LEU A 314 -11.73 -19.60 25.15
N SER A 315 -11.32 -18.36 24.84
CA SER A 315 -9.90 -18.02 24.56
C SER A 315 -9.69 -16.52 24.34
N GLY A 316 -8.54 -16.01 24.78
CA GLY A 316 -8.12 -14.63 24.51
C GLY A 316 -7.65 -14.40 23.07
N ASN A 317 -7.79 -13.16 22.59
CA ASN A 317 -7.18 -12.66 21.35
C ASN A 317 -6.29 -11.45 21.63
N TYR A 318 -5.52 -11.04 20.62
CA TYR A 318 -4.74 -9.81 20.66
C TYR A 318 -5.63 -8.58 20.64
N GLY A 319 -5.09 -7.48 21.18
CA GLY A 319 -5.76 -6.19 21.25
C GLY A 319 -5.26 -5.27 20.15
N LEU A 320 -6.18 -4.55 19.52
CA LEU A 320 -5.86 -3.45 18.61
C LEU A 320 -6.77 -2.28 19.01
N CYS A 321 -6.19 -1.10 19.14
CA CYS A 321 -6.90 0.11 19.51
C CYS A 321 -6.77 1.15 18.41
N LEU A 322 -7.81 1.93 18.20
CA LEU A 322 -7.89 2.97 17.18
C LEU A 322 -7.99 4.34 17.85
N SER A 323 -7.16 5.27 17.37
CA SER A 323 -7.23 6.69 17.71
C SER A 323 -8.58 7.25 17.23
N GLY A 324 -9.34 7.82 18.16
CA GLY A 324 -10.57 8.52 17.86
C GLY A 324 -11.11 9.11 19.14
N SER A 325 -11.78 10.26 19.04
CA SER A 325 -12.61 10.77 20.12
C SER A 325 -13.70 9.73 20.41
N GLY A 326 -13.75 9.27 21.66
CA GLY A 326 -14.91 8.54 22.18
C GLY A 326 -16.17 9.38 22.15
#